data_AF-A0A950WCW2-F1
#
_entry.id   AF-A0A950WCW2-F1
#
_cell.length_a   1.000
_cell.length_b   1.000
_cell.length_c   1.000
_cell.angle_alpha   90.00
_cell.angle_beta   90.00
_cell.angle_gamma   90.00
#
_symmetry.space_group_name_H-M   'P 1'
#
loop_
_entity.id
_entity.type
_entity.pdbx_description
1 polymer ?
#
loop_
_entity_poly.entity_id
_entity_poly.type
_entity_poly.pdbx_seq_one_letter_code
_entity_poly.pdbx_strand_id
1 'polypeptide(L)' 'MTIATKEREWADRAKRFVKAELKRAEVSYAELARRLREHGLEETEASITAKLNRGTFAATFFLATLKAIGREQVNISDI' A
#
# COMPACT_ATOMS: atom_id res chain seq x y z
N MET A 1 20.77 -7.10 -16.89
CA MET A 1 19.64 -6.61 -16.07
C MET A 1 20.21 -6.14 -14.75
N THR A 2 20.20 -4.84 -14.46
CA THR A 2 20.81 -4.29 -13.23
C THR A 2 19.88 -4.56 -12.04
N ILE A 3 20.43 -4.69 -10.83
CA ILE A 3 19.63 -4.93 -9.61
C ILE A 3 18.53 -3.87 -9.46
N ALA A 4 18.83 -2.61 -9.79
CA ALA A 4 17.89 -1.48 -9.77
C ALA A 4 16.66 -1.67 -10.68
N THR A 5 16.78 -2.40 -11.80
CA THR A 5 15.62 -2.68 -12.67
C THR A 5 14.64 -3.67 -12.03
N LYS A 6 15.14 -4.68 -11.32
CA LYS A 6 14.29 -5.65 -10.62
C LYS A 6 13.60 -5.03 -9.40
N GLU A 7 14.30 -4.20 -8.65
CA GLU A 7 13.70 -3.47 -7.51
C GLU A 7 12.55 -2.57 -7.95
N ARG A 8 12.70 -1.90 -9.10
CA ARG A 8 11.63 -1.06 -9.67
C ARG A 8 10.42 -1.88 -10.11
N GLU A 9 10.62 -3.05 -10.72
CA GLU A 9 9.53 -3.97 -11.07
C GLU A 9 8.75 -4.41 -9.82
N TRP A 10 9.44 -4.74 -8.73
CA TRP A 10 8.80 -5.10 -7.46
C TRP A 10 8.04 -3.93 -6.84
N ALA A 11 8.61 -2.72 -6.85
CA ALA A 11 7.92 -1.51 -6.39
C ALA A 11 6.65 -1.22 -7.22
N ASP A 12 6.72 -1.42 -8.54
CA ASP A 12 5.60 -1.23 -9.44
C ASP A 12 4.48 -2.26 -9.20
N ARG A 13 4.84 -3.52 -8.92
CA ARG A 13 3.91 -4.56 -8.50
C ARG A 13 3.23 -4.24 -7.17
N ALA A 14 4.02 -3.95 -6.13
CA ALA A 14 3.53 -3.64 -4.80
C ALA A 14 2.54 -2.47 -4.79
N LYS A 15 2.86 -1.36 -5.49
CA LYS A 15 1.94 -0.22 -5.54
C LYS A 15 0.66 -0.52 -6.32
N ARG A 16 0.73 -1.32 -7.39
CA ARG A 16 -0.46 -1.70 -8.18
C ARG A 16 -1.39 -2.57 -7.34
N PHE A 17 -0.82 -3.53 -6.62
CA PHE A 17 -1.57 -4.39 -5.71
C PHE A 17 -2.29 -3.57 -4.64
N VAL A 18 -1.59 -2.70 -3.90
CA VAL A 18 -2.22 -1.87 -2.86
C VAL A 18 -3.32 -0.97 -3.44
N LYS A 19 -3.08 -0.32 -4.60
CA LYS A 19 -4.11 0.50 -5.26
C LYS A 19 -5.34 -0.32 -5.67
N ALA A 20 -5.15 -1.55 -6.14
CA ALA A 20 -6.25 -2.44 -6.49
C ALA A 20 -7.06 -2.86 -5.26
N GLU A 21 -6.40 -3.19 -4.15
CA GLU A 21 -7.07 -3.55 -2.89
C GLU A 21 -7.85 -2.37 -2.30
N LEU A 22 -7.30 -1.16 -2.32
CA LEU A 22 -8.03 0.05 -1.90
C LEU A 22 -9.29 0.27 -2.74
N LYS A 23 -9.19 0.06 -4.06
CA LYS A 23 -10.34 0.15 -4.96
C LYS A 23 -11.37 -0.94 -4.68
N ARG A 24 -10.96 -2.18 -4.44
CA ARG A 24 -11.85 -3.31 -4.10
C ARG A 24 -12.58 -3.09 -2.77
N ALA A 25 -11.95 -2.41 -1.83
CA ALA A 25 -12.52 -2.07 -0.54
C ALA A 25 -13.31 -0.74 -0.54
N GLU A 26 -13.38 -0.05 -1.69
CA GLU A 26 -14.01 1.28 -1.83
C GLU A 26 -13.45 2.33 -0.83
N VAL A 27 -12.15 2.23 -0.52
CA VAL A 27 -11.47 3.12 0.43
C VAL A 27 -10.68 4.20 -0.30
N SER A 28 -11.01 5.46 -0.03
CA SER A 28 -10.23 6.61 -0.51
C SER A 28 -8.93 6.77 0.28
N TYR A 29 -7.97 7.55 -0.21
CA TYR A 29 -6.74 7.83 0.55
C TYR A 29 -7.01 8.64 1.82
N ALA A 30 -8.04 9.50 1.80
CA ALA A 30 -8.50 10.25 2.97
C ALA A 30 -8.95 9.30 4.08
N GLU A 31 -9.79 8.34 3.70
CA GLU A 31 -10.32 7.33 4.61
C GLU A 31 -9.22 6.37 5.08
N LEU A 32 -8.31 5.97 4.19
CA LEU A 32 -7.16 5.17 4.58
C LEU A 32 -6.30 5.90 5.62
N ALA A 33 -6.02 7.19 5.43
CA ALA A 33 -5.25 7.98 6.40
C ALA A 33 -5.93 7.98 7.78
N ARG A 34 -7.26 8.13 7.81
CA ARG A 34 -8.04 8.06 9.05
C ARG A 34 -7.91 6.71 9.73
N ARG A 35 -8.09 5.61 8.99
CA ARG A 35 -8.00 4.24 9.53
C ARG A 35 -6.59 3.88 9.98
N LEU A 36 -5.56 4.33 9.27
CA LEU A 36 -4.17 4.09 9.65
C LEU A 36 -3.81 4.76 11.00
N ARG A 37 -4.39 5.92 11.31
CA ARG A 37 -4.21 6.56 12.63
C ARG A 37 -4.78 5.72 13.76
N GLU A 38 -5.90 5.03 13.55
CA GLU A 38 -6.45 4.08 14.54
C GLU A 38 -5.49 2.91 14.81
N HIS A 39 -4.59 2.61 13.85
CA HIS A 39 -3.51 1.64 13.98
C HIS A 39 -2.17 2.25 14.44
N GLY A 40 -2.15 3.52 14.87
CA GLY A 40 -0.95 4.21 15.34
C GLY A 40 0.00 4.71 14.24
N LEU A 41 -0.46 4.72 12.98
CA LEU A 41 0.29 5.25 11.84
C LEU A 41 -0.24 6.63 11.45
N GLU A 42 0.52 7.66 11.79
CA GLU A 42 0.23 9.04 11.41
C GLU A 42 0.54 9.28 9.92
N GLU A 43 -0.47 9.02 9.08
CA GLU A 43 -0.41 9.26 7.64
C GLU A 43 -1.36 10.39 7.22
N THR A 44 -1.01 11.04 6.11
CA THR A 44 -1.83 12.02 5.40
C THR A 44 -2.11 11.51 3.98
N GLU A 45 -3.11 12.07 3.32
CA GLU A 45 -3.38 11.73 1.90
C GLU A 45 -2.16 11.95 1.00
N ALA A 46 -1.42 13.03 1.25
CA ALA A 46 -0.21 13.35 0.50
C ALA A 46 0.90 12.33 0.75
N SER A 47 1.11 11.90 2.00
CA SER A 47 2.14 10.90 2.33
C SER A 47 1.80 9.52 1.76
N ILE A 48 0.53 9.12 1.81
CA ILE A 48 0.01 7.89 1.18
C ILE A 48 0.23 7.95 -0.34
N THR A 49 -0.17 9.06 -0.97
CA THR A 49 0.00 9.27 -2.41
C THR A 49 1.48 9.17 -2.81
N ALA A 50 2.37 9.82 -2.07
CA ALA A 50 3.81 9.76 -2.33
C ALA A 50 4.37 8.33 -2.17
N LYS A 51 3.97 7.60 -1.13
CA LYS A 51 4.34 6.19 -0.92
C LYS A 51 3.87 5.31 -2.06
N LEU A 52 2.60 5.42 -2.45
CA LEU A 52 2.02 4.63 -3.54
C LEU A 52 2.49 5.05 -4.93
N ASN A 53 3.03 6.25 -5.11
CA ASN A 53 3.65 6.65 -6.37
C ASN A 53 5.06 6.05 -6.52
N ARG A 54 5.86 6.07 -5.45
CA ARG A 54 7.19 5.45 -5.42
C ARG A 54 7.13 3.92 -5.43
N GLY A 55 6.18 3.33 -4.71
CA GLY A 55 6.04 1.88 -4.56
C GLY A 55 7.02 1.23 -3.59
N THR A 56 7.96 2.00 -3.04
CA THR A 56 8.86 1.59 -1.96
C THR A 56 8.33 2.15 -0.64
N PHE A 57 7.54 1.36 0.07
CA PHE A 57 7.02 1.69 1.41
C PHE A 57 7.39 0.60 2.40
N ALA A 58 7.42 0.95 3.68
CA ALA A 58 7.72 0.00 4.75
C ALA A 58 6.67 -1.12 4.79
N ALA A 59 7.11 -2.33 5.15
CA ALA A 59 6.21 -3.46 5.34
C ALA A 59 5.13 -3.17 6.42
N THR A 60 5.45 -2.36 7.42
CA THR A 60 4.48 -1.91 8.44
C THR A 60 3.32 -1.13 7.83
N PHE A 61 3.59 -0.20 6.91
CA PHE A 61 2.56 0.52 6.16
C PHE A 61 1.70 -0.43 5.32
N PHE A 62 2.33 -1.40 4.66
CA PHE A 62 1.63 -2.41 3.85
C PHE A 62 0.65 -3.24 4.69
N LEU A 63 1.14 -3.83 5.79
CA LEU A 63 0.35 -4.67 6.68
C LEU A 63 -0.80 -3.89 7.32
N ALA A 64 -0.52 -2.67 7.81
CA ALA A 64 -1.55 -1.83 8.39
C ALA A 64 -2.59 -1.40 7.36
N THR A 65 -2.18 -1.12 6.12
CA THR A 65 -3.13 -0.80 5.03
C THR A 65 -4.07 -1.96 4.76
N LEU A 66 -3.55 -3.19 4.65
CA LEU A 66 -4.37 -4.38 4.46
C LEU A 66 -5.32 -4.60 5.63
N LYS A 67 -4.83 -4.47 6.86
CA LYS A 67 -5.67 -4.61 8.05
C LYS A 67 -6.77 -3.55 8.12
N ALA A 68 -6.44 -2.29 7.80
CA ALA A 68 -7.36 -1.15 7.78
C ALA A 68 -8.49 -1.30 6.75
N ILE A 69 -8.26 -2.03 5.65
CA ILE A 69 -9.30 -2.34 4.65
C ILE A 69 -9.97 -3.69 4.86
N GLY A 70 -9.70 -4.37 5.98
CA GLY A 70 -10.31 -5.67 6.30
C GLY A 70 -9.76 -6.84 5.47
N ARG A 71 -8.58 -6.71 4.87
CA ARG A 71 -7.91 -7.81 4.18
C ARG A 71 -7.12 -8.67 5.15
N GLU A 72 -7.51 -9.95 5.23
CA GLU A 72 -6.88 -10.93 6.11
C GLU A 72 -5.86 -11.83 5.41
N GLN A 73 -5.95 -11.92 4.08
CA GLN A 73 -5.14 -12.84 3.27
C GLN A 73 -4.65 -12.15 2.00
N VAL A 74 -3.44 -12.50 1.58
CA VAL A 74 -2.78 -12.05 0.36
C VAL A 74 -2.13 -13.24 -0.32
N ASN A 75 -2.45 -13.49 -1.58
CA ASN A 75 -1.72 -14.47 -2.38
C ASN A 75 -0.55 -13.79 -3.07
N ILE A 76 0.63 -14.39 -3.00
CA ILE A 76 1.83 -13.84 -3.64
C ILE A 76 1.68 -13.80 -5.18
N SER A 77 0.86 -14.68 -5.75
CA SER A 77 0.50 -14.63 -7.18
C SER A 77 -0.21 -13.34 -7.59
N ASP A 78 -0.82 -12.63 -6.65
CA ASP A 78 -1.57 -11.40 -6.92
C ASP A 78 -0.65 -10.16 -6.91
N ILE A 79 0.63 -10.31 -6.52
CA ILE A 79 1.64 -9.25 -6.42
C ILE A 79 2.66 -9.37 -7.58
#